data_AF-A0A917CWS7-F1
#
_entry.id   AF-A0A917CWS7-F1
#
_cell.length_a   1.000
_cell.length_b   1.000
_cell.length_c   1.000
_cell.angle_alpha   90.00
_cell.angle_beta   90.00
_cell.angle_gamma   90.00
#
_symmetry.space_group_name_H-M   'P 1'
#
loop_
_entity.id
_entity.type
_entity.pdbx_description
1 polymer ?
#
loop_
_entity_poly.entity_id
_entity_poly.type
_entity_poly.pdbx_seq_one_letter_code
_entity_poly.pdbx_strand_id
1 'polypeptide(L)'
;MQPTPYGLDGIPAGDPGFTVAIEVDQRLSTLSHGQRTALLDAVGPHLPHLDRSPLGNARIVFESMHSGWWESGRTAMETVRSTKGAFAIVGIEICRSDLWLAEPFLDHDADELFELPEWCHQIEPAAQSTVVIEVEPARTPSGKRRTTRPLLRCFYHREDARLSQSATKRPQLIVETRGPAEHGAQSIAKAAHFVSKAWSITRIRSLRADIYRAETSIATAHSGTTDDAQIPDWQLVSNDVDRYVVVTDPYVDLSGWSADITTVDGHTLTRPFFLDSVWVDESGTANIVGDGSEVPAWTARIENASHLVALRNADTRLEIDPWDGMAAWLVESMHGKPVGLVIELGPSDYGPAEEEEGAPVVCAQIQVLDDGVFMVRRSREVLGYLMLADHSADGLELDTWHHDDHFDDCTDGYLFTRDTRLIANTCITWFRDNTGMTTSDDLGCNYRFADELPRSL
;
A
#
# COMPACT_ATOMS: atom_id res chain seq x y z
N MET A 1 -43.94 -11.58 17.67
CA MET A 1 -42.67 -12.18 17.24
C MET A 1 -41.57 -11.21 17.61
N GLN A 2 -40.58 -11.64 18.41
CA GLN A 2 -39.36 -10.84 18.57
C GLN A 2 -38.65 -10.82 17.20
N PRO A 3 -38.23 -9.66 16.68
CA PRO A 3 -37.43 -9.61 15.47
C PRO A 3 -36.19 -10.48 15.70
N THR A 4 -35.92 -11.40 14.77
CA THR A 4 -34.67 -12.14 14.74
C THR A 4 -33.54 -11.10 14.72
N PRO A 5 -32.46 -11.27 15.51
CA PRO A 5 -31.30 -10.38 15.45
C PRO A 5 -30.56 -10.46 14.10
N TYR A 6 -31.12 -11.19 13.13
CA TYR A 6 -30.58 -11.53 11.81
C TYR A 6 -31.44 -10.94 10.67
N GLY A 7 -32.37 -10.03 10.99
CA GLY A 7 -33.31 -9.43 10.04
C GLY A 7 -34.43 -10.37 9.60
N LEU A 8 -35.53 -9.82 9.09
CA LEU A 8 -36.65 -10.60 8.53
C LEU A 8 -36.32 -11.16 7.13
N ASP A 9 -35.38 -10.53 6.41
CA ASP A 9 -35.01 -10.87 5.02
C ASP A 9 -33.47 -10.87 4.78
N GLY A 10 -32.66 -11.02 5.84
CA GLY A 10 -31.19 -10.94 5.76
C GLY A 10 -30.61 -9.53 5.84
N ILE A 11 -31.40 -8.53 6.23
CA ILE A 11 -30.92 -7.18 6.53
C ILE A 11 -30.28 -7.19 7.94
N PRO A 12 -29.00 -6.79 8.10
CA PRO A 12 -28.36 -6.68 9.40
C PRO A 12 -29.11 -5.76 10.36
N ALA A 13 -28.96 -5.97 11.66
CA ALA A 13 -29.52 -5.06 12.66
C ALA A 13 -28.99 -3.63 12.43
N GLY A 14 -29.90 -2.66 12.32
CA GLY A 14 -29.56 -1.26 12.02
C GLY A 14 -29.61 -0.88 10.55
N ASP A 15 -29.77 -1.85 9.64
CA ASP A 15 -29.86 -1.65 8.18
C ASP A 15 -28.77 -0.70 7.63
N PRO A 16 -27.49 -1.10 7.71
CA PRO A 16 -26.36 -0.25 7.34
C PRO A 16 -26.26 0.02 5.83
N GLY A 17 -27.13 -0.58 5.00
CA GLY A 17 -26.96 -0.63 3.56
C GLY A 17 -25.97 -1.71 3.10
N PHE A 18 -25.78 -1.79 1.78
CA PHE A 18 -24.81 -2.68 1.17
C PHE A 18 -23.99 -1.94 0.11
N THR A 19 -22.68 -2.09 0.17
CA THR A 19 -21.77 -1.68 -0.89
C THR A 19 -21.56 -2.85 -1.83
N VAL A 20 -21.72 -2.60 -3.13
CA VAL A 20 -21.46 -3.55 -4.20
C VAL A 20 -20.23 -3.11 -4.97
N ALA A 21 -19.33 -4.06 -5.26
CA ALA A 21 -18.17 -3.82 -6.10
C ALA A 21 -18.03 -4.87 -7.21
N ILE A 22 -17.84 -4.42 -8.44
CA ILE A 22 -17.58 -5.28 -9.61
C ILE A 22 -16.15 -5.02 -10.10
N GLU A 23 -15.31 -6.04 -10.07
CA GLU A 23 -13.90 -5.98 -10.48
C GLU A 23 -13.70 -6.51 -11.90
N VAL A 24 -12.95 -5.77 -12.71
CA VAL A 24 -12.65 -6.12 -14.11
C VAL A 24 -11.18 -6.47 -14.31
N ASP A 25 -10.88 -7.29 -15.32
CA ASP A 25 -9.52 -7.76 -15.67
C ASP A 25 -8.66 -6.68 -16.34
N GLN A 26 -8.68 -5.45 -15.83
CA GLN A 26 -7.89 -4.33 -16.30
C GLN A 26 -7.47 -3.45 -15.12
N ARG A 27 -6.23 -2.98 -15.13
CA ARG A 27 -5.74 -2.06 -14.10
C ARG A 27 -6.41 -0.69 -14.20
N LEU A 28 -6.78 -0.11 -13.07
CA LEU A 28 -7.42 1.22 -13.03
C LEU A 28 -6.56 2.30 -13.69
N SER A 29 -5.24 2.26 -13.46
CA SER A 29 -4.28 3.20 -14.06
C SER A 29 -4.22 3.11 -15.58
N THR A 30 -4.52 1.94 -16.16
CA THR A 30 -4.46 1.70 -17.61
C THR A 30 -5.76 2.05 -18.35
N LEU A 31 -6.84 2.35 -17.61
CA LEU A 31 -8.12 2.68 -18.24
C LEU A 31 -8.09 4.06 -18.87
N SER A 32 -8.40 4.11 -20.17
CA SER A 32 -8.71 5.37 -20.86
C SER A 32 -9.95 6.04 -20.26
N HIS A 33 -10.07 7.36 -20.45
CA HIS A 33 -11.24 8.12 -19.98
C HIS A 33 -12.56 7.51 -20.47
N GLY A 34 -12.63 7.11 -21.75
CA GLY A 34 -13.83 6.48 -22.32
C GLY A 34 -14.18 5.14 -21.66
N GLN A 35 -13.18 4.34 -21.28
CA GLN A 35 -13.40 3.10 -20.53
C GLN A 35 -13.88 3.37 -19.10
N ARG A 36 -13.33 4.39 -18.43
CA ARG A 36 -13.78 4.80 -17.09
C ARG A 36 -15.25 5.23 -17.11
N THR A 37 -15.65 6.05 -18.09
CA THR A 37 -17.04 6.45 -18.28
C THR A 37 -17.94 5.25 -18.56
N ALA A 38 -17.54 4.35 -19.46
CA ALA A 38 -18.33 3.15 -19.78
C ALA A 38 -18.55 2.23 -18.56
N LEU A 39 -17.56 2.12 -17.67
CA LEU A 39 -17.68 1.36 -16.42
C LEU A 39 -18.68 2.00 -15.46
N LEU A 40 -18.64 3.33 -15.29
CA LEU A 40 -19.58 4.05 -14.42
C LEU A 40 -21.01 3.98 -14.98
N ASP A 41 -21.18 4.15 -16.29
CA ASP A 41 -22.50 4.10 -16.95
C ASP A 41 -23.17 2.71 -16.84
N ALA A 42 -22.40 1.65 -16.63
CA ALA A 42 -22.91 0.27 -16.54
C ALA A 42 -23.78 0.01 -15.30
N VAL A 43 -23.70 0.85 -14.27
CA VAL A 43 -24.38 0.65 -12.97
C VAL A 43 -25.83 1.15 -12.98
N GLY A 44 -26.24 1.91 -14.00
CA GLY A 44 -27.61 2.42 -14.10
C GLY A 44 -27.89 3.57 -13.13
N PRO A 45 -28.95 3.53 -12.30
CA PRO A 45 -29.42 4.69 -11.53
C PRO A 45 -28.65 4.97 -10.23
N HIS A 46 -27.69 4.11 -9.86
CA HIS A 46 -26.90 4.32 -8.65
C HIS A 46 -25.84 5.41 -8.86
N LEU A 47 -25.19 5.84 -7.78
CA LEU A 47 -24.05 6.75 -7.83
C LEU A 47 -22.75 5.94 -7.70
N PRO A 48 -22.18 5.43 -8.82
CA PRO A 48 -20.95 4.67 -8.77
C PRO A 48 -19.72 5.58 -8.68
N HIS A 49 -18.65 5.01 -8.15
CA HIS A 49 -17.29 5.52 -8.31
C HIS A 49 -16.37 4.37 -8.73
N LEU A 50 -15.17 4.73 -9.19
CA LEU A 50 -14.12 3.75 -9.46
C LEU A 50 -13.20 3.64 -8.25
N ASP A 51 -12.78 2.42 -7.97
CA ASP A 51 -11.81 2.09 -6.93
C ASP A 51 -10.80 1.05 -7.47
N ARG A 52 -9.72 0.81 -6.74
CA ARG A 52 -8.69 -0.17 -7.07
C ARG A 52 -8.79 -1.42 -6.19
N SER A 53 -8.59 -2.59 -6.79
CA SER A 53 -8.43 -3.83 -6.04
C SER A 53 -7.03 -3.93 -5.43
N PRO A 54 -6.81 -4.89 -4.51
CA PRO A 54 -5.50 -5.33 -4.04
C PRO A 54 -4.40 -5.42 -5.10
N LEU A 55 -4.77 -5.87 -6.30
CA LEU A 55 -3.86 -6.08 -7.42
C LEU A 55 -3.83 -4.90 -8.40
N GLY A 56 -4.48 -3.79 -8.04
CA GLY A 56 -4.63 -2.59 -8.86
C GLY A 56 -5.68 -2.69 -9.97
N ASN A 57 -6.51 -3.74 -9.98
CA ASN A 57 -7.59 -3.87 -10.97
C ASN A 57 -8.67 -2.82 -10.71
N ALA A 58 -9.33 -2.37 -11.77
CA ALA A 58 -10.43 -1.44 -11.65
C ALA A 58 -11.67 -2.11 -11.05
N ARG A 59 -12.29 -1.42 -10.10
CA ARG A 59 -13.53 -1.81 -9.45
C ARG A 59 -14.56 -0.72 -9.66
N ILE A 60 -15.78 -1.11 -10.00
CA ILE A 60 -16.92 -0.21 -9.96
C ILE A 60 -17.64 -0.42 -8.63
N VAL A 61 -17.72 0.62 -7.80
CA VAL A 61 -18.24 0.54 -6.44
C VAL A 61 -19.47 1.44 -6.30
N PHE A 62 -20.54 0.94 -5.72
CA PHE A 62 -21.78 1.69 -5.53
C PHE A 62 -22.63 1.15 -4.37
N GLU A 63 -23.50 1.99 -3.83
CA GLU A 63 -24.42 1.63 -2.76
C GLU A 63 -25.73 1.04 -3.30
N SER A 64 -26.11 -0.13 -2.76
CA SER A 64 -27.40 -0.78 -2.93
C SER A 64 -28.25 -0.54 -1.69
N MET A 65 -29.15 0.45 -1.74
CA MET A 65 -29.90 0.90 -0.58
C MET A 65 -30.95 -0.11 -0.09
N HIS A 66 -30.89 -0.47 1.20
CA HIS A 66 -31.96 -1.07 2.03
C HIS A 66 -32.66 -2.33 1.49
N SER A 67 -31.98 -3.07 0.61
CA SER A 67 -32.63 -4.11 -0.19
C SER A 67 -32.32 -5.54 0.28
N GLY A 68 -31.44 -5.69 1.28
CA GLY A 68 -30.98 -7.00 1.76
C GLY A 68 -29.99 -7.68 0.80
N TRP A 69 -29.44 -8.82 1.22
CA TRP A 69 -28.46 -9.59 0.42
C TRP A 69 -29.00 -10.05 -0.94
N TRP A 70 -30.27 -10.43 -1.02
CA TRP A 70 -30.87 -10.95 -2.24
C TRP A 70 -30.94 -9.88 -3.34
N GLU A 71 -31.51 -8.72 -3.03
CA GLU A 71 -31.62 -7.63 -4.00
C GLU A 71 -30.27 -7.02 -4.31
N SER A 72 -29.37 -6.88 -3.33
CA SER A 72 -27.99 -6.41 -3.60
C SER A 72 -27.27 -7.37 -4.55
N GLY A 73 -27.49 -8.68 -4.39
CA GLY A 73 -27.01 -9.68 -5.34
C GLY A 73 -27.63 -9.57 -6.72
N ARG A 74 -28.93 -9.28 -6.80
CA ARG A 74 -29.61 -9.06 -8.08
C ARG A 74 -29.04 -7.83 -8.79
N THR A 75 -28.88 -6.72 -8.08
CA THR A 75 -28.26 -5.49 -8.60
C THR A 75 -26.84 -5.73 -9.07
N ALA A 76 -26.01 -6.42 -8.27
CA ALA A 76 -24.66 -6.81 -8.67
C ALA A 76 -24.66 -7.61 -9.98
N MET A 77 -25.55 -8.60 -10.11
CA MET A 77 -25.67 -9.41 -11.33
C MET A 77 -26.21 -8.63 -12.53
N GLU A 78 -27.06 -7.62 -12.32
CA GLU A 78 -27.51 -6.69 -13.37
C GLU A 78 -26.34 -5.84 -13.88
N THR A 79 -25.54 -5.26 -12.98
CA THR A 79 -24.31 -4.54 -13.33
C THR A 79 -23.33 -5.42 -14.08
N VAL A 80 -23.09 -6.65 -13.60
CA VAL A 80 -22.23 -7.64 -14.29
C VAL A 80 -22.69 -7.90 -15.73
N ARG A 81 -24.01 -8.00 -15.98
CA ARG A 81 -24.52 -8.21 -17.34
C ARG A 81 -24.30 -7.00 -18.24
N SER A 82 -24.37 -5.79 -17.71
CA SER A 82 -24.09 -4.55 -18.44
C SER A 82 -22.59 -4.40 -18.73
N THR A 83 -21.73 -4.74 -17.76
CA THR A 83 -20.27 -4.56 -17.86
C THR A 83 -19.60 -5.61 -18.75
N LYS A 84 -20.06 -6.87 -18.69
CA LYS A 84 -19.38 -8.00 -19.37
C LYS A 84 -19.30 -7.90 -20.90
N GLY A 85 -20.08 -7.01 -21.50
CA GLY A 85 -20.03 -6.77 -22.95
C GLY A 85 -18.75 -6.05 -23.39
N ALA A 86 -18.11 -5.31 -22.47
CA ALA A 86 -16.93 -4.49 -22.74
C ALA A 86 -15.71 -4.91 -21.92
N PHE A 87 -15.90 -5.57 -20.77
CA PHE A 87 -14.82 -5.93 -19.84
C PHE A 87 -14.96 -7.36 -19.35
N ALA A 88 -13.84 -8.06 -19.19
CA ALA A 88 -13.83 -9.35 -18.50
C ALA A 88 -14.01 -9.11 -16.99
N ILE A 89 -14.95 -9.84 -16.37
CA ILE A 89 -15.23 -9.74 -14.94
C ILE A 89 -14.35 -10.74 -14.19
N VAL A 90 -13.63 -10.26 -13.19
CA VAL A 90 -12.78 -11.11 -12.34
C VAL A 90 -13.24 -11.16 -10.90
N GLY A 91 -14.12 -10.25 -10.48
CA GLY A 91 -14.61 -10.21 -9.11
C GLY A 91 -15.99 -9.59 -8.98
N ILE A 92 -16.76 -10.10 -8.03
CA ILE A 92 -18.04 -9.56 -7.58
C ILE A 92 -18.02 -9.58 -6.06
N GLU A 93 -18.35 -8.46 -5.45
CA GLU A 93 -18.36 -8.33 -4.01
C GLU A 93 -19.58 -7.57 -3.52
N ILE A 94 -20.14 -8.02 -2.42
CA ILE A 94 -21.22 -7.38 -1.69
C ILE A 94 -20.80 -7.36 -0.23
N CYS A 95 -20.75 -6.17 0.35
CA CYS A 95 -20.37 -5.97 1.74
C CYS A 95 -21.42 -5.11 2.43
N ARG A 96 -21.54 -5.22 3.75
CA ARG A 96 -22.25 -4.19 4.53
C ARG A 96 -21.50 -2.86 4.44
N SER A 97 -22.21 -1.77 4.22
CA SER A 97 -21.56 -0.47 3.97
C SER A 97 -20.78 0.06 5.18
N ASP A 98 -21.21 -0.30 6.40
CA ASP A 98 -20.50 0.06 7.63
C ASP A 98 -19.14 -0.63 7.76
N LEU A 99 -18.96 -1.80 7.13
CA LEU A 99 -17.71 -2.54 7.12
C LEU A 99 -16.85 -2.22 5.90
N TRP A 100 -17.45 -1.82 4.79
CA TRP A 100 -16.73 -1.45 3.58
C TRP A 100 -15.73 -0.32 3.82
N LEU A 101 -16.12 0.69 4.61
CA LEU A 101 -15.27 1.84 4.91
C LEU A 101 -14.09 1.51 5.84
N ALA A 102 -14.30 0.62 6.81
CA ALA A 102 -13.27 0.26 7.79
C ALA A 102 -12.35 -0.87 7.31
N GLU A 103 -12.86 -1.75 6.45
CA GLU A 103 -12.16 -2.96 6.01
C GLU A 103 -12.37 -3.15 4.49
N PRO A 104 -11.88 -2.27 3.61
CA PRO A 104 -12.21 -2.31 2.18
C PRO A 104 -11.79 -3.61 1.49
N PHE A 105 -10.80 -4.32 2.05
CA PHE A 105 -10.28 -5.57 1.52
C PHE A 105 -10.63 -6.77 2.40
N LEU A 106 -10.89 -7.89 1.75
CA LEU A 106 -11.12 -9.16 2.42
C LEU A 106 -9.77 -9.85 2.66
N ASP A 107 -9.29 -9.81 3.90
CA ASP A 107 -8.15 -10.61 4.34
C ASP A 107 -8.59 -12.03 4.73
N HIS A 108 -7.61 -12.90 5.02
CA HIS A 108 -7.85 -14.22 5.59
C HIS A 108 -6.59 -14.70 6.32
N ASP A 109 -6.78 -15.52 7.34
CA ASP A 109 -5.71 -16.15 8.10
C ASP A 109 -5.02 -17.21 7.23
N ALA A 110 -3.76 -16.97 6.88
CA ALA A 110 -2.96 -17.83 6.01
C ALA A 110 -2.76 -19.24 6.61
N ASP A 111 -2.72 -19.33 7.95
CA ASP A 111 -2.45 -20.57 8.67
C ASP A 111 -3.65 -21.55 8.67
N GLU A 112 -4.85 -21.08 8.32
CA GLU A 112 -6.08 -21.90 8.28
C GLU A 112 -6.53 -22.27 6.84
N LEU A 113 -5.74 -21.97 5.82
CA LEU A 113 -6.05 -22.38 4.44
C LEU A 113 -5.76 -23.88 4.25
N PHE A 114 -6.76 -24.72 4.50
CA PHE A 114 -6.74 -26.15 4.20
C PHE A 114 -6.45 -26.46 2.71
N GLU A 115 -5.92 -27.65 2.42
CA GLU A 115 -5.63 -28.12 1.06
C GLU A 115 -6.81 -27.92 0.11
N LEU A 116 -6.52 -27.46 -1.11
CA LEU A 116 -7.51 -27.27 -2.16
C LEU A 116 -8.08 -28.64 -2.60
N PRO A 117 -9.36 -28.69 -3.04
CA PRO A 117 -9.91 -29.88 -3.67
C PRO A 117 -9.02 -30.35 -4.82
N GLU A 118 -8.81 -31.66 -4.96
CA GLU A 118 -7.88 -32.23 -5.95
C GLU A 118 -8.14 -31.74 -7.39
N TRP A 119 -9.41 -31.55 -7.75
CA TRP A 119 -9.81 -31.06 -9.06
C TRP A 119 -9.32 -29.63 -9.34
N CYS A 120 -9.10 -28.80 -8.31
CA CYS A 120 -8.62 -27.43 -8.46
C CYS A 120 -7.20 -27.38 -9.06
N HIS A 121 -6.41 -28.44 -8.89
CA HIS A 121 -5.08 -28.59 -9.48
C HIS A 121 -5.12 -29.05 -10.94
N GLN A 122 -6.25 -29.56 -11.40
CA GLN A 122 -6.42 -30.12 -12.74
C GLN A 122 -7.02 -29.14 -13.75
N ILE A 123 -7.49 -27.98 -13.27
CA ILE A 123 -8.13 -26.94 -14.09
C ILE A 123 -7.29 -25.67 -13.99
N GLU A 124 -7.21 -24.90 -15.08
CA GLU A 124 -6.56 -23.59 -15.07
C GLU A 124 -7.23 -22.66 -14.05
N PRO A 125 -6.50 -21.97 -13.16
CA PRO A 125 -7.09 -21.11 -12.13
C PRO A 125 -7.97 -19.99 -12.69
N ALA A 126 -7.64 -19.47 -13.87
CA ALA A 126 -8.44 -18.46 -14.57
C ALA A 126 -9.84 -18.97 -15.01
N ALA A 127 -10.03 -20.29 -15.09
CA ALA A 127 -11.31 -20.95 -15.43
C ALA A 127 -12.12 -21.37 -14.18
N GLN A 128 -11.70 -20.94 -13.00
CA GLN A 128 -12.33 -21.26 -11.72
C GLN A 128 -12.63 -19.97 -10.96
N SER A 129 -13.56 -20.07 -10.01
CA SER A 129 -13.82 -18.99 -9.08
C SER A 129 -13.84 -19.45 -7.63
N THR A 130 -13.27 -18.62 -6.77
CA THR A 130 -13.31 -18.77 -5.32
C THR A 130 -14.38 -17.84 -4.77
N VAL A 131 -15.29 -18.39 -3.97
CA VAL A 131 -16.33 -17.64 -3.28
C VAL A 131 -16.00 -17.60 -1.80
N VAL A 132 -16.04 -16.42 -1.18
CA VAL A 132 -15.92 -16.25 0.26
C VAL A 132 -17.20 -15.67 0.83
N ILE A 133 -17.69 -16.27 1.91
CA ILE A 133 -18.79 -15.74 2.73
C ILE A 133 -18.24 -15.51 4.13
N GLU A 134 -18.17 -14.25 4.52
CA GLU A 134 -17.82 -13.85 5.88
C GLU A 134 -19.09 -13.61 6.69
N VAL A 135 -19.07 -14.03 7.96
CA VAL A 135 -20.18 -13.84 8.89
C VAL A 135 -19.70 -13.25 10.21
N GLU A 136 -20.61 -12.56 10.91
CA GLU A 136 -20.35 -12.11 12.27
C GLU A 136 -20.07 -13.28 13.22
N PRO A 137 -19.14 -13.12 14.18
CA PRO A 137 -18.95 -14.09 15.24
C PRO A 137 -20.23 -14.23 16.07
N ALA A 138 -20.98 -15.32 15.89
CA ALA A 138 -22.22 -15.50 16.63
C ALA A 138 -21.95 -15.63 18.14
N ARG A 139 -22.45 -14.67 18.92
CA ARG A 139 -22.57 -14.77 20.38
C ARG A 139 -23.85 -15.54 20.68
N THR A 140 -23.75 -16.67 21.39
CA THR A 140 -24.97 -17.31 21.93
C THR A 140 -25.60 -16.40 23.00
N PRO A 141 -26.90 -16.57 23.31
CA PRO A 141 -27.52 -15.90 24.46
C PRO A 141 -26.80 -16.14 25.80
N SER A 142 -25.99 -17.20 25.86
CA SER A 142 -25.13 -17.55 27.00
C SER A 142 -23.72 -16.94 26.95
N GLY A 143 -23.43 -16.04 26.00
CA GLY A 143 -22.13 -15.39 25.85
C GLY A 143 -21.01 -16.29 25.31
N LYS A 144 -21.30 -17.55 24.96
CA LYS A 144 -20.32 -18.47 24.38
C LYS A 144 -20.22 -18.25 22.87
N ARG A 145 -19.01 -18.31 22.31
CA ARG A 145 -18.82 -18.29 20.86
C ARG A 145 -19.49 -19.54 20.26
N ARG A 146 -20.35 -19.34 19.26
CA ARG A 146 -20.96 -20.43 18.50
C ARG A 146 -19.85 -21.10 17.68
N THR A 147 -19.85 -22.43 17.63
CA THR A 147 -18.91 -23.15 16.75
C THR A 147 -19.24 -22.84 15.29
N THR A 148 -18.22 -22.75 14.42
CA THR A 148 -18.35 -22.47 12.98
C THR A 148 -18.71 -23.71 12.16
N ARG A 149 -18.54 -24.92 12.73
CA ARG A 149 -18.92 -26.21 12.11
C ARG A 149 -20.34 -26.28 11.50
N PRO A 150 -21.38 -25.60 12.01
CA PRO A 150 -22.69 -25.55 11.38
C PRO A 150 -22.73 -24.76 10.06
N LEU A 151 -21.79 -23.84 9.79
CA LEU A 151 -21.71 -23.11 8.50
C LEU A 151 -21.50 -24.06 7.33
N LEU A 152 -20.61 -25.06 7.50
CA LEU A 152 -20.39 -26.12 6.51
C LEU A 152 -21.65 -26.93 6.18
N ARG A 153 -22.67 -26.93 7.05
CA ARG A 153 -23.93 -27.64 6.78
C ARG A 153 -24.84 -26.89 5.82
N CYS A 154 -24.60 -25.60 5.58
CA CYS A 154 -25.36 -24.81 4.61
C CYS A 154 -24.98 -25.15 3.15
N PHE A 155 -23.89 -25.91 2.94
CA PHE A 155 -23.39 -26.30 1.63
C PHE A 155 -23.51 -27.81 1.44
N TYR A 156 -24.21 -28.21 0.37
CA TYR A 156 -24.55 -29.61 0.11
C TYR A 156 -23.35 -30.46 -0.32
N HIS A 157 -22.33 -29.85 -0.94
CA HIS A 157 -21.06 -30.48 -1.30
C HIS A 157 -19.96 -29.94 -0.39
N ARG A 158 -19.63 -30.70 0.67
CA ARG A 158 -18.65 -30.28 1.69
C ARG A 158 -17.21 -30.29 1.19
N GLU A 159 -16.94 -31.02 0.11
CA GLU A 159 -15.59 -31.25 -0.40
C GLU A 159 -14.97 -29.99 -0.99
N ASP A 160 -15.80 -29.04 -1.44
CA ASP A 160 -15.33 -27.78 -2.05
C ASP A 160 -15.32 -26.60 -1.07
N ALA A 161 -15.75 -26.80 0.19
CA ALA A 161 -15.96 -25.75 1.17
C ALA A 161 -15.00 -25.88 2.36
N ARG A 162 -14.25 -24.81 2.65
CA ARG A 162 -13.30 -24.70 3.77
C ARG A 162 -13.65 -23.54 4.70
N LEU A 163 -13.20 -23.64 5.95
CA LEU A 163 -13.34 -22.56 6.93
C LEU A 163 -12.01 -21.85 7.09
N SER A 164 -12.06 -20.54 7.27
CA SER A 164 -10.93 -19.67 7.66
C SER A 164 -11.48 -18.55 8.54
N GLN A 165 -10.68 -17.54 8.84
CA GLN A 165 -11.05 -16.35 9.59
C GLN A 165 -10.39 -15.12 8.97
N SER A 166 -11.02 -13.95 9.06
CA SER A 166 -10.33 -12.67 8.78
C SER A 166 -9.33 -12.31 9.88
N ALA A 167 -8.50 -11.29 9.68
CA ALA A 167 -7.63 -10.74 10.73
C ALA A 167 -8.44 -10.22 11.92
N THR A 168 -9.66 -9.71 11.68
CA THR A 168 -10.62 -9.34 12.74
C THR A 168 -11.31 -10.53 13.39
N LYS A 169 -10.86 -11.76 13.07
CA LYS A 169 -11.33 -13.04 13.59
C LYS A 169 -12.82 -13.30 13.30
N ARG A 170 -13.35 -12.75 12.20
CA ARG A 170 -14.69 -13.13 11.72
C ARG A 170 -14.60 -14.46 10.97
N PRO A 171 -15.51 -15.41 11.23
CA PRO A 171 -15.53 -16.66 10.49
C PRO A 171 -15.77 -16.45 9.00
N GLN A 172 -14.95 -17.10 8.19
CA GLN A 172 -15.07 -17.14 6.74
C GLN A 172 -15.34 -18.55 6.26
N LEU A 173 -16.22 -18.66 5.28
CA LEU A 173 -16.43 -19.87 4.52
C LEU A 173 -15.97 -19.63 3.09
N ILE A 174 -15.01 -20.41 2.63
CA ILE A 174 -14.43 -20.30 1.30
C ILE A 174 -14.86 -21.52 0.49
N VAL A 175 -15.35 -21.31 -0.73
CA VAL A 175 -15.89 -22.34 -1.61
C VAL A 175 -15.27 -22.21 -3.00
N GLU A 176 -14.67 -23.28 -3.50
CA GLU A 176 -14.18 -23.33 -4.88
C GLU A 176 -15.29 -23.75 -5.84
N THR A 177 -15.35 -23.10 -6.99
CA THR A 177 -16.40 -23.33 -7.99
C THR A 177 -15.80 -23.38 -9.39
N ARG A 178 -16.41 -24.17 -10.26
CA ARG A 178 -16.01 -24.26 -11.68
C ARG A 178 -16.64 -23.13 -12.46
N GLY A 179 -15.88 -22.49 -13.33
CA GLY A 179 -16.36 -21.39 -14.16
C GLY A 179 -15.97 -20.01 -13.61
N PRO A 180 -16.45 -18.94 -14.27
CA PRO A 180 -16.06 -17.58 -13.94
C PRO A 180 -16.77 -17.06 -12.67
N ALA A 181 -16.31 -15.92 -12.15
CA ALA A 181 -16.78 -15.33 -10.88
C ALA A 181 -18.31 -15.17 -10.81
N GLU A 182 -18.96 -14.79 -11.91
CA GLU A 182 -20.42 -14.67 -11.95
C GLU A 182 -21.14 -16.02 -11.77
N HIS A 183 -20.53 -17.12 -12.24
CA HIS A 183 -21.05 -18.46 -12.02
C HIS A 183 -20.87 -18.87 -10.56
N GLY A 184 -19.71 -18.59 -9.96
CA GLY A 184 -19.45 -18.79 -8.54
C GLY A 184 -20.51 -18.09 -7.69
N ALA A 185 -20.71 -16.78 -7.89
CA ALA A 185 -21.71 -15.97 -7.20
C ALA A 185 -23.14 -16.51 -7.35
N GLN A 186 -23.54 -16.97 -8.53
CA GLN A 186 -24.86 -17.59 -8.74
C GLN A 186 -24.99 -18.94 -8.04
N SER A 187 -23.95 -19.77 -8.10
CA SER A 187 -23.96 -21.13 -7.58
C SER A 187 -24.15 -21.17 -6.06
N ILE A 188 -23.65 -20.15 -5.35
CA ILE A 188 -23.72 -20.03 -3.89
C ILE A 188 -24.90 -19.22 -3.38
N ALA A 189 -25.68 -18.55 -4.25
CA ALA A 189 -26.79 -17.68 -3.83
C ALA A 189 -27.82 -18.39 -2.93
N LYS A 190 -28.15 -19.64 -3.25
CA LYS A 190 -29.06 -20.45 -2.42
C LYS A 190 -28.45 -20.77 -1.05
N ALA A 191 -27.16 -21.08 -1.01
CA ALA A 191 -26.47 -21.38 0.23
C ALA A 191 -26.32 -20.13 1.11
N ALA A 192 -25.98 -18.99 0.51
CA ALA A 192 -25.96 -17.68 1.19
C ALA A 192 -27.32 -17.35 1.82
N HIS A 193 -28.44 -17.62 1.13
CA HIS A 193 -29.78 -17.48 1.71
C HIS A 193 -30.03 -18.39 2.93
N PHE A 194 -29.44 -19.59 2.97
CA PHE A 194 -29.49 -20.43 4.17
C PHE A 194 -28.58 -19.94 5.28
N VAL A 195 -27.39 -19.44 4.94
CA VAL A 195 -26.45 -18.83 5.89
C VAL A 195 -27.10 -17.62 6.56
N SER A 196 -27.73 -16.73 5.79
CA SER A 196 -28.35 -15.50 6.33
C SER A 196 -29.50 -15.77 7.30
N LYS A 197 -30.16 -16.94 7.22
CA LYS A 197 -31.17 -17.37 8.21
C LYS A 197 -30.58 -17.76 9.56
N ALA A 198 -29.30 -18.11 9.60
CA ALA A 198 -28.64 -18.67 10.78
C ALA A 198 -27.50 -17.79 11.32
N TRP A 199 -26.96 -16.89 10.51
CA TRP A 199 -25.80 -16.05 10.75
C TRP A 199 -25.99 -14.68 10.11
N SER A 200 -25.41 -13.64 10.70
CA SER A 200 -25.35 -12.32 10.07
C SER A 200 -24.18 -12.32 9.11
N ILE A 201 -24.44 -12.32 7.80
CA ILE A 201 -23.40 -12.19 6.79
C ILE A 201 -22.85 -10.77 6.85
N THR A 202 -21.53 -10.63 6.76
CA THR A 202 -20.84 -9.34 6.66
C THR A 202 -20.39 -9.05 5.24
N ARG A 203 -19.96 -10.09 4.52
CA ARG A 203 -19.42 -9.98 3.16
C ARG A 203 -19.67 -11.25 2.35
N ILE A 204 -19.94 -11.08 1.07
CA ILE A 204 -19.92 -12.15 0.07
C ILE A 204 -19.04 -11.68 -1.08
N ARG A 205 -17.99 -12.43 -1.39
CA ARG A 205 -17.06 -12.14 -2.49
C ARG A 205 -16.97 -13.36 -3.40
N SER A 206 -16.97 -13.16 -4.70
CA SER A 206 -16.69 -14.20 -5.70
C SER A 206 -15.65 -13.66 -6.66
N LEU A 207 -14.52 -14.35 -6.78
CA LEU A 207 -13.36 -13.93 -7.55
C LEU A 207 -12.90 -15.03 -8.48
N ARG A 208 -12.19 -14.68 -9.54
CA ARG A 208 -11.37 -15.62 -10.30
C ARG A 208 -10.29 -16.21 -9.38
N ALA A 209 -10.04 -17.52 -9.47
CA ALA A 209 -9.23 -18.21 -8.46
C ALA A 209 -7.74 -17.83 -8.49
N ASP A 210 -7.19 -17.45 -9.65
CA ASP A 210 -5.85 -16.86 -9.77
C ASP A 210 -5.72 -15.54 -9.02
N ILE A 211 -6.72 -14.64 -9.17
CA ILE A 211 -6.77 -13.34 -8.48
C ILE A 211 -6.84 -13.56 -6.97
N TYR A 212 -7.78 -14.41 -6.51
CA TYR A 212 -7.87 -14.75 -5.09
C TYR A 212 -6.53 -15.27 -4.55
N ARG A 213 -5.88 -16.21 -5.25
CA ARG A 213 -4.58 -16.76 -4.82
C ARG A 213 -3.47 -15.72 -4.81
N ALA A 214 -3.43 -14.80 -5.78
CA ALA A 214 -2.47 -13.72 -5.79
C ALA A 214 -2.68 -12.77 -4.59
N GLU A 215 -3.93 -12.41 -4.28
CA GLU A 215 -4.28 -11.62 -3.09
C GLU A 215 -3.85 -12.35 -1.80
N THR A 216 -4.10 -13.65 -1.71
CA THR A 216 -3.68 -14.46 -0.56
C THR A 216 -2.16 -14.49 -0.39
N SER A 217 -1.42 -14.53 -1.50
CA SER A 217 0.04 -14.61 -1.48
C SER A 217 0.66 -13.28 -1.04
N ILE A 218 0.09 -12.16 -1.48
CA ILE A 218 0.46 -10.82 -1.01
C ILE A 218 0.19 -10.72 0.49
N ALA A 219 -1.02 -11.06 0.94
CA ALA A 219 -1.35 -11.02 2.36
C ALA A 219 -0.40 -11.89 3.21
N THR A 220 -0.07 -13.10 2.73
CA THR A 220 0.86 -14.00 3.44
C THR A 220 2.28 -13.43 3.52
N ALA A 221 2.75 -12.73 2.50
CA ALA A 221 4.04 -12.05 2.53
C ALA A 221 4.08 -10.92 3.57
N HIS A 222 2.94 -10.26 3.81
CA HIS A 222 2.80 -9.21 4.83
C HIS A 222 2.50 -9.78 6.22
N SER A 223 1.90 -10.97 6.34
CA SER A 223 1.63 -11.64 7.63
C SER A 223 2.80 -12.48 8.13
N GLY A 224 3.91 -12.50 7.39
CA GLY A 224 5.11 -13.29 7.65
C GLY A 224 5.98 -12.81 8.81
N THR A 225 5.47 -12.05 9.79
CA THR A 225 6.15 -11.77 11.06
C THR A 225 5.13 -11.39 12.15
N THR A 226 4.99 -12.27 13.14
CA THR A 226 4.52 -12.09 14.53
C THR A 226 4.20 -10.67 15.03
N ASP A 227 2.97 -10.49 15.56
CA ASP A 227 2.50 -9.78 16.79
C ASP A 227 3.12 -8.44 17.26
N ASP A 228 4.07 -7.86 16.54
CA ASP A 228 4.51 -6.48 16.72
C ASP A 228 3.75 -5.61 15.74
N ALA A 229 3.18 -4.50 16.24
CA ALA A 229 2.50 -3.54 15.40
C ALA A 229 3.51 -2.95 14.41
N GLN A 230 3.49 -3.47 13.18
CA GLN A 230 4.40 -3.06 12.13
C GLN A 230 4.07 -1.63 11.70
N ILE A 231 5.11 -0.83 11.53
CA ILE A 231 4.99 0.52 11.00
C ILE A 231 4.62 0.39 9.52
N PRO A 232 3.50 1.00 9.07
CA PRO A 232 3.16 0.98 7.66
C PRO A 232 4.22 1.72 6.84
N ASP A 233 4.44 1.29 5.60
CA ASP A 233 5.36 1.98 4.68
C ASP A 233 4.89 3.42 4.45
N TRP A 234 5.77 4.37 4.77
CA TRP A 234 5.50 5.80 4.75
C TRP A 234 6.56 6.54 3.94
N GLN A 235 6.19 7.72 3.43
CA GLN A 235 7.06 8.58 2.64
C GLN A 235 6.93 10.03 3.08
N LEU A 236 8.01 10.79 2.97
CA LEU A 236 7.97 12.25 3.05
C LEU A 236 7.78 12.82 1.67
N VAL A 237 6.78 13.69 1.56
CA VAL A 237 6.45 14.35 0.32
C VAL A 237 6.29 15.83 0.60
N SER A 238 6.96 16.67 -0.18
CA SER A 238 6.83 18.12 -0.11
C SER A 238 6.44 18.71 -1.46
N ASN A 239 5.77 19.85 -1.39
CA ASN A 239 5.70 20.83 -2.45
C ASN A 239 6.34 22.14 -1.96
N ASP A 240 6.34 23.20 -2.77
CA ASP A 240 6.98 24.48 -2.41
C ASP A 240 6.45 25.13 -1.11
N VAL A 241 5.30 24.70 -0.61
CA VAL A 241 4.57 25.34 0.49
C VAL A 241 4.34 24.40 1.67
N ASP A 242 4.05 23.13 1.40
CA ASP A 242 3.52 22.17 2.34
C ASP A 242 4.30 20.85 2.27
N ARG A 243 4.44 20.20 3.43
CA ARG A 243 5.11 18.90 3.59
C ARG A 243 4.19 17.92 4.30
N TYR A 244 4.29 16.66 3.91
CA TYR A 244 3.36 15.62 4.33
C TYR A 244 4.09 14.30 4.58
N VAL A 245 3.57 13.57 5.56
CA VAL A 245 3.78 12.13 5.70
C VAL A 245 2.68 11.45 4.91
N VAL A 246 3.05 10.56 4.01
CA VAL A 246 2.14 9.87 3.09
C VAL A 246 2.26 8.36 3.26
N VAL A 247 1.14 7.68 3.50
CA VAL A 247 1.03 6.22 3.52
C VAL A 247 0.11 5.80 2.37
N THR A 248 0.69 5.13 1.37
CA THR A 248 -0.02 4.74 0.13
C THR A 248 -0.54 3.31 0.17
N ASP A 249 -0.17 2.55 1.21
CA ASP A 249 -0.61 1.18 1.42
C ASP A 249 -2.14 1.15 1.63
N PRO A 250 -2.90 0.55 0.70
CA PRO A 250 -4.34 0.49 0.79
C PRO A 250 -4.84 -0.40 1.94
N TYR A 251 -4.02 -1.30 2.49
CA TYR A 251 -4.42 -2.20 3.58
C TYR A 251 -4.32 -1.58 4.97
N VAL A 252 -3.75 -0.37 5.07
CA VAL A 252 -3.55 0.33 6.33
C VAL A 252 -4.70 1.31 6.56
N ASP A 253 -5.41 1.17 7.68
CA ASP A 253 -6.38 2.16 8.15
C ASP A 253 -5.74 3.07 9.22
N LEU A 254 -5.48 4.32 8.86
CA LEU A 254 -4.99 5.36 9.75
C LEU A 254 -6.11 6.27 10.29
N SER A 255 -7.37 5.83 10.23
CA SER A 255 -8.49 6.53 10.87
C SER A 255 -8.24 6.73 12.37
N GLY A 256 -8.23 7.98 12.82
CA GLY A 256 -7.98 8.31 14.22
C GLY A 256 -6.51 8.20 14.64
N TRP A 257 -5.59 7.94 13.70
CA TRP A 257 -4.16 8.01 13.93
C TRP A 257 -3.63 9.45 13.73
N SER A 258 -2.43 9.69 14.23
CA SER A 258 -1.70 10.94 14.07
C SER A 258 -0.20 10.68 13.96
N ALA A 259 0.49 11.56 13.25
CA ALA A 259 1.94 11.65 13.19
C ALA A 259 2.45 12.51 14.36
N ASP A 260 3.33 11.96 15.19
CA ASP A 260 4.14 12.70 16.13
C ASP A 260 5.41 13.15 15.41
N ILE A 261 5.65 14.46 15.40
CA ILE A 261 6.79 15.08 14.74
C ILE A 261 7.57 15.93 15.73
N THR A 262 8.88 16.01 15.56
CA THR A 262 9.74 16.94 16.30
C THR A 262 10.19 18.06 15.38
N THR A 263 9.92 19.31 15.78
CA THR A 263 10.38 20.49 15.05
C THR A 263 11.88 20.73 15.25
N VAL A 264 12.46 21.60 14.42
CA VAL A 264 13.87 22.04 14.54
C VAL A 264 14.19 22.61 15.94
N ASP A 265 13.21 23.24 16.59
CA ASP A 265 13.36 23.78 17.95
C ASP A 265 13.23 22.71 19.06
N GLY A 266 13.11 21.43 18.69
CA GLY A 266 12.96 20.30 19.61
C GLY A 266 11.56 20.16 20.21
N HIS A 267 10.55 20.81 19.65
CA HIS A 267 9.16 20.68 20.12
C HIS A 267 8.44 19.53 19.43
N THR A 268 7.80 18.66 20.21
CA THR A 268 6.95 17.62 19.64
C THR A 268 5.55 18.15 19.36
N LEU A 269 5.08 17.98 18.12
CA LEU A 269 3.73 18.29 17.67
C LEU A 269 3.05 17.01 17.19
N THR A 270 1.72 16.96 17.28
CA THR A 270 0.92 15.85 16.78
C THR A 270 0.02 16.34 15.65
N ARG A 271 -0.02 15.59 14.54
CA ARG A 271 -0.75 15.94 13.32
C ARG A 271 -1.66 14.79 12.89
N PRO A 272 -2.98 14.97 12.80
CA PRO A 272 -3.89 13.90 12.42
C PRO A 272 -3.70 13.48 10.97
N PHE A 273 -3.92 12.19 10.70
CA PHE A 273 -4.02 11.67 9.34
C PHE A 273 -5.41 11.95 8.75
N PHE A 274 -5.45 12.19 7.44
CA PHE A 274 -6.66 12.31 6.65
C PHE A 274 -6.52 11.45 5.38
N LEU A 275 -7.64 10.98 4.85
CA LEU A 275 -7.65 10.34 3.55
C LEU A 275 -7.65 11.42 2.47
N ASP A 276 -6.64 11.39 1.59
CA ASP A 276 -6.43 12.35 0.52
C ASP A 276 -6.02 11.63 -0.78
N SER A 277 -5.81 12.38 -1.85
CA SER A 277 -5.27 11.88 -3.12
C SER A 277 -3.84 12.37 -3.32
N VAL A 278 -2.93 11.45 -3.63
CA VAL A 278 -1.54 11.72 -3.98
C VAL A 278 -1.23 11.07 -5.32
N TRP A 279 -0.16 11.49 -5.98
CA TRP A 279 0.30 10.86 -7.21
C TRP A 279 1.51 9.98 -6.93
N VAL A 280 1.57 8.83 -7.58
CA VAL A 280 2.68 7.90 -7.45
C VAL A 280 3.26 7.64 -8.83
N ASP A 281 4.56 7.83 -8.97
CA ASP A 281 5.28 7.57 -10.22
C ASP A 281 5.55 6.06 -10.43
N GLU A 282 6.21 5.72 -11.54
CA GLU A 282 6.53 4.33 -11.87
C GLU A 282 7.49 3.65 -10.87
N SER A 283 8.26 4.44 -10.11
CA SER A 283 9.16 3.96 -9.05
C SER A 283 8.45 3.73 -7.71
N GLY A 284 7.16 4.05 -7.62
CA GLY A 284 6.41 3.99 -6.37
C GLY A 284 6.66 5.19 -5.45
N THR A 285 7.28 6.26 -5.94
CA THR A 285 7.55 7.49 -5.18
C THR A 285 6.32 8.39 -5.22
N ALA A 286 5.84 8.77 -4.03
CA ALA A 286 4.67 9.62 -3.89
C ALA A 286 5.05 11.10 -4.08
N ASN A 287 4.17 11.85 -4.74
CA ASN A 287 4.24 13.31 -4.91
C ASN A 287 2.85 13.94 -4.81
N ILE A 288 2.77 15.26 -4.60
CA ILE A 288 1.51 16.01 -4.44
C ILE A 288 1.21 16.91 -5.66
N VAL A 289 2.05 16.85 -6.70
CA VAL A 289 2.10 17.85 -7.78
C VAL A 289 1.55 17.36 -9.12
N GLY A 290 0.87 16.21 -9.15
CA GLY A 290 0.13 15.76 -10.33
C GLY A 290 0.88 14.87 -11.31
N ASP A 291 2.10 14.42 -10.97
CA ASP A 291 2.90 13.58 -11.85
C ASP A 291 2.76 12.10 -11.48
N GLY A 292 2.37 11.26 -12.43
CA GLY A 292 2.11 9.83 -12.22
C GLY A 292 0.63 9.46 -12.01
N SER A 293 0.39 8.32 -11.38
CA SER A 293 -0.96 7.80 -11.13
C SER A 293 -1.52 8.33 -9.82
N GLU A 294 -2.67 8.99 -9.88
CA GLU A 294 -3.42 9.40 -8.69
C GLU A 294 -3.90 8.16 -7.91
N VAL A 295 -3.63 8.15 -6.60
CA VAL A 295 -3.99 7.07 -5.68
C VAL A 295 -4.52 7.65 -4.35
N PRO A 296 -5.49 6.99 -3.71
CA PRO A 296 -5.87 7.34 -2.35
C PRO A 296 -4.72 7.01 -1.39
N ALA A 297 -4.45 7.93 -0.46
CA ALA A 297 -3.41 7.77 0.55
C ALA A 297 -3.81 8.46 1.86
N TRP A 298 -3.27 7.97 2.96
CA TRP A 298 -3.34 8.68 4.24
C TRP A 298 -2.25 9.74 4.29
N THR A 299 -2.64 10.99 4.54
CA THR A 299 -1.73 12.13 4.60
C THR A 299 -1.82 12.83 5.95
N ALA A 300 -0.66 13.18 6.51
CA ALA A 300 -0.57 14.08 7.66
C ALA A 300 0.37 15.23 7.31
N ARG A 301 -0.16 16.46 7.34
CA ARG A 301 0.65 17.66 7.08
C ARG A 301 1.60 17.92 8.24
N ILE A 302 2.86 18.18 7.93
CA ILE A 302 3.94 18.44 8.89
C ILE A 302 4.63 19.77 8.55
N GLU A 303 5.29 20.37 9.53
CA GLU A 303 6.08 21.58 9.31
C GLU A 303 7.38 21.27 8.55
N ASN A 304 7.87 22.27 7.82
CA ASN A 304 9.15 22.19 7.12
C ASN A 304 10.27 21.91 8.13
N ALA A 305 11.21 21.04 7.75
CA ALA A 305 12.32 20.59 8.56
C ALA A 305 11.96 19.86 9.88
N SER A 306 10.69 19.51 10.11
CA SER A 306 10.32 18.60 11.22
C SER A 306 10.64 17.14 10.90
N HIS A 307 10.96 16.33 11.89
CA HIS A 307 11.19 14.89 11.69
C HIS A 307 10.01 14.08 12.18
N LEU A 308 9.62 13.04 11.44
CA LEU A 308 8.64 12.07 11.91
C LEU A 308 9.29 11.16 12.95
N VAL A 309 8.67 11.06 14.12
CA VAL A 309 9.21 10.30 15.25
C VAL A 309 8.32 9.11 15.58
N ALA A 310 7.00 9.25 15.45
CA ALA A 310 6.10 8.12 15.66
C ALA A 310 4.77 8.28 14.92
N LEU A 311 4.10 7.14 14.70
CA LEU A 311 2.69 7.10 14.38
C LEU A 311 1.93 6.66 15.62
N ARG A 312 0.84 7.36 15.98
CA ARG A 312 0.08 7.07 17.19
C ARG A 312 -1.41 7.05 16.98
N ASN A 313 -2.12 6.24 17.76
CA ASN A 313 -3.55 6.37 17.99
C ASN A 313 -3.83 6.41 19.52
N ALA A 314 -5.06 6.12 19.94
CA ALA A 314 -5.44 6.13 21.35
C ALA A 314 -4.74 5.04 22.18
N ASP A 315 -4.44 3.89 21.58
CA ASP A 315 -4.01 2.67 22.26
C ASP A 315 -2.59 2.23 21.89
N THR A 316 -1.99 2.83 20.85
CA THR A 316 -0.74 2.38 20.22
C THR A 316 0.12 3.57 19.81
N ARG A 317 1.43 3.41 19.94
CA ARG A 317 2.45 4.34 19.42
C ARG A 317 3.59 3.54 18.81
N LEU A 318 3.81 3.75 17.51
CA LEU A 318 4.80 3.08 16.69
C LEU A 318 5.98 4.04 16.48
N GLU A 319 7.13 3.70 17.05
CA GLU A 319 8.35 4.51 16.98
C GLU A 319 9.02 4.36 15.62
N ILE A 320 9.23 5.47 14.90
CA ILE A 320 10.03 5.46 13.67
C ILE A 320 11.50 5.29 14.03
N ASP A 321 12.20 4.36 13.37
CA ASP A 321 13.66 4.27 13.47
C ASP A 321 14.27 5.59 12.95
N PRO A 322 15.11 6.29 13.73
CA PRO A 322 15.77 7.53 13.29
C PRO A 322 16.51 7.38 11.95
N TRP A 323 17.04 6.19 11.65
CA TRP A 323 17.68 5.91 10.37
C TRP A 323 16.71 5.87 9.20
N ASP A 324 15.49 5.33 9.40
CA ASP A 324 14.42 5.38 8.39
C ASP A 324 13.95 6.82 8.18
N GLY A 325 13.86 7.58 9.29
CA GLY A 325 13.64 9.02 9.30
C GLY A 325 14.64 9.78 8.41
N MET A 326 15.93 9.47 8.56
CA MET A 326 17.01 10.08 7.79
C MET A 326 16.99 9.64 6.32
N ALA A 327 16.71 8.37 6.03
CA ALA A 327 16.56 7.89 4.66
C ALA A 327 15.44 8.65 3.92
N ALA A 328 14.28 8.79 4.55
CA ALA A 328 13.15 9.52 3.99
C ALA A 328 13.48 11.02 3.77
N TRP A 329 14.19 11.64 4.71
CA TRP A 329 14.69 13.01 4.56
C TRP A 329 15.68 13.15 3.39
N LEU A 330 16.56 12.18 3.19
CA LEU A 330 17.54 12.21 2.11
C LEU A 330 16.88 12.04 0.73
N VAL A 331 15.87 11.16 0.62
CA VAL A 331 15.02 11.04 -0.58
C VAL A 331 14.37 12.38 -0.92
N GLU A 332 13.73 13.00 0.07
CA GLU A 332 13.11 14.32 -0.10
C GLU A 332 14.14 15.39 -0.52
N SER A 333 15.35 15.34 0.03
CA SER A 333 16.43 16.28 -0.26
C SER A 333 16.96 16.18 -1.69
N MET A 334 16.69 15.09 -2.41
CA MET A 334 17.03 14.92 -3.83
C MET A 334 15.90 15.37 -4.78
N HIS A 335 14.67 15.54 -4.27
CA HIS A 335 13.53 15.89 -5.10
C HIS A 335 13.66 17.30 -5.70
N GLY A 336 13.44 17.41 -7.02
CA GLY A 336 13.40 18.69 -7.74
C GLY A 336 14.72 19.48 -7.73
N LYS A 337 15.86 18.84 -7.47
CA LYS A 337 17.16 19.51 -7.36
C LYS A 337 17.81 19.80 -8.72
N PRO A 338 18.54 20.93 -8.83
CA PRO A 338 19.20 21.29 -10.08
C PRO A 338 20.40 20.38 -10.37
N VAL A 339 20.67 20.18 -11.67
CA VAL A 339 21.87 19.50 -12.16
C VAL A 339 23.13 20.17 -11.61
N GLY A 340 24.10 19.37 -11.20
CA GLY A 340 25.35 19.82 -10.60
C GLY A 340 25.26 20.16 -9.11
N LEU A 341 24.09 20.00 -8.46
CA LEU A 341 24.02 19.99 -6.99
C LEU A 341 24.86 18.83 -6.45
N VAL A 342 25.63 19.11 -5.40
CA VAL A 342 26.35 18.14 -4.59
C VAL A 342 25.80 18.14 -3.17
N ILE A 343 25.51 16.95 -2.63
CA ILE A 343 25.12 16.70 -1.25
C ILE A 343 26.22 15.86 -0.60
N GLU A 344 26.82 16.36 0.46
CA GLU A 344 27.90 15.70 1.19
C GLU A 344 27.41 15.24 2.55
N LEU A 345 27.71 13.99 2.89
CA LEU A 345 27.33 13.34 4.14
C LEU A 345 28.59 12.88 4.86
N GLY A 346 28.65 13.10 6.17
CA GLY A 346 29.79 12.73 7.03
C GLY A 346 29.49 12.99 8.50
N PRO A 347 30.43 12.73 9.42
CA PRO A 347 30.23 13.04 10.83
C PRO A 347 30.01 14.54 11.04
N SER A 348 29.03 14.91 11.87
CA SER A 348 28.65 16.31 12.12
C SER A 348 29.73 17.11 12.86
N ASP A 349 30.63 16.41 13.55
CA ASP A 349 31.76 16.97 14.28
C ASP A 349 33.08 16.99 13.48
N TYR A 350 33.09 16.43 12.26
CA TYR A 350 34.29 16.44 11.41
C TYR A 350 34.55 17.85 10.88
N GLY A 351 35.73 18.41 11.19
CA GLY A 351 36.08 19.78 10.85
C GLY A 351 37.49 19.94 10.29
N PRO A 352 37.94 21.20 10.13
CA PRO A 352 39.23 21.51 9.52
C PRO A 352 40.43 20.93 10.27
N ALA A 353 40.32 20.72 11.60
CA ALA A 353 41.42 20.17 12.39
C ALA A 353 41.67 18.69 12.05
N GLU A 354 40.60 17.91 11.94
CA GLU A 354 40.64 16.50 11.58
C GLU A 354 41.11 16.31 10.14
N GLU A 355 40.70 17.19 9.23
CA GLU A 355 41.15 17.22 7.84
C GLU A 355 42.64 17.55 7.72
N GLU A 356 43.14 18.58 8.44
CA GLU A 356 44.56 18.94 8.48
C GLU A 356 45.44 17.82 9.06
N GLU A 357 44.91 17.04 9.99
CA GLU A 357 45.56 15.87 10.58
C GLU A 357 45.51 14.62 9.68
N GLY A 358 44.76 14.65 8.58
CA GLY A 358 44.56 13.51 7.69
C GLY A 358 43.81 12.37 8.37
N ALA A 359 42.92 12.69 9.30
CA ALA A 359 42.13 11.69 10.01
C ALA A 359 41.18 10.98 9.03
N PRO A 360 41.11 9.63 9.06
CA PRO A 360 40.18 8.88 8.21
C PRO A 360 38.74 9.27 8.53
N VAL A 361 37.90 9.36 7.50
CA VAL A 361 36.51 9.81 7.63
C VAL A 361 35.61 8.97 6.75
N VAL A 362 34.62 8.35 7.36
CA VAL A 362 33.54 7.70 6.61
C VAL A 362 32.65 8.81 6.07
N CYS A 363 32.57 8.95 4.76
CA CYS A 363 31.74 9.94 4.10
C CYS A 363 31.05 9.37 2.86
N ALA A 364 30.04 10.09 2.38
CA ALA A 364 29.38 9.82 1.12
C ALA A 364 29.07 11.14 0.41
N GLN A 365 29.06 11.12 -0.92
CA GLN A 365 28.71 12.27 -1.73
C GLN A 365 27.69 11.86 -2.79
N ILE A 366 26.63 12.65 -2.93
CA ILE A 366 25.60 12.50 -3.97
C ILE A 366 25.72 13.69 -4.91
N GLN A 367 25.82 13.44 -6.21
CA GLN A 367 25.86 14.48 -7.24
C GLN A 367 24.71 14.29 -8.23
N VAL A 368 23.98 15.37 -8.51
CA VAL A 368 22.86 15.38 -9.45
C VAL A 368 23.38 15.53 -10.88
N LEU A 369 23.02 14.58 -11.75
CA LEU A 369 23.33 14.56 -13.18
C LEU A 369 22.08 14.91 -14.01
N ASP A 370 22.25 14.99 -15.34
CA ASP A 370 21.14 15.16 -16.27
C ASP A 370 20.17 13.96 -16.23
N ASP A 371 18.96 14.15 -16.78
CA ASP A 371 17.91 13.12 -16.91
C ASP A 371 17.50 12.40 -15.61
N GLY A 372 17.58 13.12 -14.49
CA GLY A 372 17.18 12.64 -13.16
C GLY A 372 18.09 11.54 -12.62
N VAL A 373 19.30 11.39 -13.16
CA VAL A 373 20.29 10.44 -12.67
C VAL A 373 21.10 11.10 -11.56
N PHE A 374 21.47 10.30 -10.57
CA PHE A 374 22.35 10.70 -9.49
C PHE A 374 23.56 9.77 -9.46
N MET A 375 24.71 10.34 -9.13
CA MET A 375 25.91 9.60 -8.76
C MET A 375 26.03 9.59 -7.24
N VAL A 376 26.19 8.42 -6.63
CA VAL A 376 26.55 8.29 -5.22
C VAL A 376 27.95 7.70 -5.11
N ARG A 377 28.82 8.33 -4.32
CA ARG A 377 30.18 7.88 -4.02
C ARG A 377 30.33 7.65 -2.52
N ARG A 378 31.07 6.61 -2.13
CA ARG A 378 31.40 6.33 -0.72
C ARG A 378 32.91 6.31 -0.53
N SER A 379 33.35 6.80 0.62
CA SER A 379 34.77 6.79 0.96
C SER A 379 35.04 6.74 2.46
N ARG A 380 36.23 6.26 2.82
CA ARG A 380 36.86 6.35 4.15
C ARG A 380 37.90 7.47 4.24
N GLU A 381 38.02 8.26 3.18
CA GLU A 381 38.82 9.47 3.08
C GLU A 381 37.92 10.63 2.64
N VAL A 382 38.40 11.87 2.76
CA VAL A 382 37.64 13.05 2.32
C VAL A 382 37.43 12.97 0.80
N LEU A 383 36.17 12.98 0.37
CA LEU A 383 35.83 13.06 -1.05
C LEU A 383 36.07 14.48 -1.57
N GLY A 384 36.88 14.60 -2.62
CA GLY A 384 37.11 15.85 -3.32
C GLY A 384 35.91 16.25 -4.17
N TYR A 385 35.86 17.53 -4.51
CA TYR A 385 34.86 18.07 -5.43
C TYR A 385 35.18 17.66 -6.87
N LEU A 386 34.31 16.87 -7.49
CA LEU A 386 34.46 16.51 -8.90
C LEU A 386 34.16 17.69 -9.80
N MET A 387 35.12 18.02 -10.66
CA MET A 387 34.90 18.91 -11.79
C MET A 387 34.58 18.06 -13.02
N LEU A 388 33.31 17.68 -13.16
CA LEU A 388 32.85 16.93 -14.34
C LEU A 388 32.91 17.82 -15.58
N ALA A 389 33.31 17.24 -16.72
CA ALA A 389 33.37 17.97 -18.00
C ALA A 389 31.96 18.34 -18.52
N ASP A 390 31.00 17.46 -18.26
CA ASP A 390 29.57 17.66 -18.42
C ASP A 390 28.82 16.80 -17.39
N HIS A 391 27.50 16.96 -17.28
CA HIS A 391 26.65 16.20 -16.36
C HIS A 391 25.78 15.18 -17.10
N SER A 392 26.14 14.81 -18.33
CA SER A 392 25.33 13.89 -19.13
C SER A 392 25.36 12.49 -18.52
N ALA A 393 24.18 11.86 -18.46
CA ALA A 393 24.06 10.46 -18.07
C ALA A 393 24.07 9.50 -19.28
N ASP A 394 24.27 10.02 -20.49
CA ASP A 394 24.23 9.21 -21.72
C ASP A 394 25.37 8.19 -21.74
N GLY A 395 25.00 6.91 -21.87
CA GLY A 395 25.94 5.81 -21.95
C GLY A 395 26.47 5.32 -20.60
N LEU A 396 25.99 5.85 -19.47
CA LEU A 396 26.29 5.32 -18.15
C LEU A 396 25.55 4.00 -17.91
N GLU A 397 26.23 3.06 -17.25
CA GLU A 397 25.61 1.85 -16.73
C GLU A 397 24.92 2.19 -15.41
N LEU A 398 23.60 2.09 -15.38
CA LEU A 398 22.80 2.39 -14.19
C LEU A 398 22.63 1.14 -13.33
N ASP A 399 22.35 1.35 -12.04
CA ASP A 399 21.99 0.31 -11.07
C ASP A 399 23.09 -0.76 -10.87
N THR A 400 24.33 -0.40 -11.17
CA THR A 400 25.53 -1.23 -11.00
C THR A 400 26.53 -0.53 -10.09
N TRP A 401 27.04 -1.26 -9.09
CA TRP A 401 28.06 -0.73 -8.18
C TRP A 401 29.45 -0.89 -8.79
N HIS A 402 30.15 0.23 -8.98
CA HIS A 402 31.48 0.28 -9.57
C HIS A 402 32.55 0.32 -8.47
N HIS A 403 33.63 -0.43 -8.70
CA HIS A 403 34.83 -0.46 -7.87
C HIS A 403 36.08 -0.21 -8.71
N ASP A 404 35.93 0.40 -9.88
CA ASP A 404 37.09 0.80 -10.67
C ASP A 404 37.78 2.00 -10.00
N ASP A 405 39.09 2.07 -10.15
CA ASP A 405 39.92 3.16 -9.62
C ASP A 405 39.76 4.45 -10.47
N HIS A 406 38.53 4.74 -10.93
CA HIS A 406 38.26 5.93 -11.74
C HIS A 406 38.33 7.21 -10.90
N PHE A 407 37.95 7.13 -9.63
CA PHE A 407 38.02 8.21 -8.66
C PHE A 407 38.99 7.84 -7.54
N ASP A 408 40.16 8.46 -7.52
CA ASP A 408 41.24 8.16 -6.56
C ASP A 408 40.81 8.34 -5.09
N ASP A 409 39.83 9.22 -4.83
CA ASP A 409 39.30 9.55 -3.51
C ASP A 409 38.11 8.66 -3.08
N CYS A 410 37.67 7.74 -3.95
CA CYS A 410 36.47 6.92 -3.75
C CYS A 410 36.83 5.51 -3.28
N THR A 411 37.14 5.34 -2.00
CA THR A 411 37.67 4.07 -1.48
C THR A 411 36.66 2.91 -1.48
N ASP A 412 35.36 3.18 -1.57
CA ASP A 412 34.29 2.19 -1.40
C ASP A 412 33.32 2.14 -2.59
N GLY A 413 33.76 2.70 -3.71
CA GLY A 413 33.06 2.65 -4.99
C GLY A 413 31.89 3.61 -5.11
N TYR A 414 31.24 3.55 -6.26
CA TYR A 414 30.20 4.48 -6.67
C TYR A 414 29.11 3.81 -7.49
N LEU A 415 27.98 4.49 -7.64
CA LEU A 415 26.79 4.01 -8.35
C LEU A 415 26.11 5.17 -9.08
N PHE A 416 25.61 4.90 -10.28
CA PHE A 416 24.67 5.77 -10.98
C PHE A 416 23.27 5.15 -10.94
N THR A 417 22.26 5.92 -10.54
CA THR A 417 20.87 5.43 -10.51
C THR A 417 19.87 6.57 -10.58
N ARG A 418 18.64 6.26 -10.98
CA ARG A 418 17.47 7.14 -10.82
C ARG A 418 16.69 6.85 -9.54
N ASP A 419 16.98 5.73 -8.88
CA ASP A 419 16.29 5.31 -7.67
C ASP A 419 16.86 6.06 -6.44
N THR A 420 16.15 7.12 -6.04
CA THR A 420 16.50 7.91 -4.87
C THR A 420 16.43 7.13 -3.56
N ARG A 421 15.59 6.08 -3.48
CA ARG A 421 15.55 5.23 -2.28
C ARG A 421 16.79 4.34 -2.22
N LEU A 422 17.22 3.80 -3.35
CA LEU A 422 18.47 3.04 -3.43
C LEU A 422 19.67 3.88 -2.96
N ILE A 423 19.74 5.15 -3.39
CA ILE A 423 20.78 6.09 -2.94
C ILE A 423 20.70 6.32 -1.44
N ALA A 424 19.51 6.67 -0.93
CA ALA A 424 19.33 6.96 0.48
C ALA A 424 19.71 5.75 1.35
N ASN A 425 19.21 4.57 1.01
CA ASN A 425 19.54 3.33 1.73
C ASN A 425 21.03 3.00 1.63
N THR A 426 21.66 3.21 0.46
CA THR A 426 23.10 3.03 0.28
C THR A 426 23.90 3.92 1.24
N CYS A 427 23.54 5.20 1.37
CA CYS A 427 24.19 6.13 2.30
C CYS A 427 23.93 5.73 3.75
N ILE A 428 22.67 5.46 4.13
CA ILE A 428 22.32 5.15 5.51
C ILE A 428 22.96 3.86 5.99
N THR A 429 22.89 2.78 5.22
CA THR A 429 23.57 1.52 5.56
C THR A 429 25.09 1.72 5.64
N TRP A 430 25.67 2.54 4.76
CA TRP A 430 27.09 2.87 4.81
C TRP A 430 27.50 3.49 6.15
N PHE A 431 26.80 4.52 6.60
CA PHE A 431 27.12 5.16 7.88
C PHE A 431 26.86 4.23 9.06
N ARG A 432 25.71 3.55 9.07
CA ARG A 432 25.31 2.63 10.14
C ARG A 432 26.34 1.52 10.37
N ASP A 433 26.93 0.99 9.30
CA ASP A 433 27.87 -0.12 9.37
C ASP A 433 29.32 0.30 9.65
N ASN A 434 29.69 1.57 9.38
CA ASN A 434 31.10 1.97 9.32
C ASN A 434 31.51 3.08 10.32
N THR A 435 30.57 3.82 10.92
CA THR A 435 30.90 4.96 11.82
C THR A 435 30.78 4.67 13.31
N GLY A 436 30.08 3.61 13.69
CA GLY A 436 29.71 3.39 15.09
C GLY A 436 28.75 4.45 15.67
N MET A 437 28.18 5.32 14.81
CA MET A 437 27.17 6.30 15.20
C MET A 437 25.97 5.59 15.83
N THR A 438 25.55 6.09 16.98
CA THR A 438 24.42 5.51 17.72
C THR A 438 23.11 6.22 17.43
N THR A 439 23.17 7.44 16.90
CA THR A 439 22.00 8.24 16.51
C THR A 439 22.24 8.90 15.15
N SER A 440 21.15 9.22 14.44
CA SER A 440 21.20 9.95 13.18
C SER A 440 21.66 11.41 13.33
N ASP A 441 21.61 11.96 14.54
CA ASP A 441 22.01 13.35 14.85
C ASP A 441 23.53 13.56 14.72
N ASP A 442 24.30 12.47 14.76
CA ASP A 442 25.75 12.47 14.56
C ASP A 442 26.13 12.59 13.06
N LEU A 443 25.15 12.53 12.15
CA LEU A 443 25.35 12.68 10.72
C LEU A 443 25.16 14.14 10.28
N GLY A 444 26.22 14.77 9.80
CA GLY A 444 26.21 16.07 9.15
C GLY A 444 25.84 15.99 7.67
N CYS A 445 25.31 17.09 7.15
CA CYS A 445 25.03 17.27 5.73
C CYS A 445 25.42 18.66 5.24
N ASN A 446 26.05 18.73 4.07
CA ASN A 446 26.39 19.98 3.38
C ASN A 446 25.86 19.97 1.94
N TYR A 447 25.37 21.13 1.49
CA TYR A 447 24.85 21.34 0.14
C TYR A 447 25.73 22.32 -0.62
N ARG A 448 26.11 21.96 -1.84
CA ARG A 448 26.86 22.83 -2.74
C ARG A 448 26.22 22.90 -4.11
N PHE A 449 25.87 24.11 -4.52
CA PHE A 449 25.26 24.38 -5.83
C PHE A 449 26.32 24.72 -6.87
N ALA A 450 26.07 24.35 -8.12
CA ALA A 450 26.92 24.75 -9.24
C ALA A 450 26.87 26.28 -9.44
N ASP A 451 28.02 26.87 -9.77
CA ASP A 451 28.08 28.31 -10.09
C ASP A 451 27.37 28.60 -11.41
N GLU A 452 26.47 29.59 -11.40
CA GLU A 452 25.88 30.12 -12.62
C GLU A 452 26.76 31.22 -13.20
N LEU A 453 27.23 31.04 -14.44
CA LEU A 453 27.85 32.13 -15.18
C LEU A 453 26.82 33.24 -15.42
N PRO A 454 27.18 34.52 -15.25
CA PRO A 454 26.25 35.62 -15.52
C PRO A 454 25.85 35.60 -17.00
N ARG A 455 24.59 35.24 -17.27
CA ARG A 455 23.99 35.31 -18.60
C ARG A 455 23.46 36.73 -18.80
N SER A 456 23.81 37.38 -19.92
CA SER A 456 23.18 38.65 -20.29
C SER A 456 21.75 38.36 -20.74
N LEU A 457 20.79 39.06 -20.12
CA LEU A 457 19.36 39.03 -20.47
C LEU A 457 19.11 39.52 -21.90
#